data_AF-M1Q819-F1
#
_entry.id   AF-M1Q819-F1
#
_cell.length_a   1.000
_cell.length_b   1.000
_cell.length_c   1.000
_cell.angle_alpha   90.00
_cell.angle_beta   90.00
_cell.angle_gamma   90.00
#
_symmetry.space_group_name_H-M   'P 1'
#
loop_
_entity.id
_entity.type
_entity.pdbx_description
1 polymer ?
#
loop_
_entity_poly.entity_id
_entity_poly.type
_entity_poly.pdbx_seq_one_letter_code
_entity_poly.pdbx_strand_id
1 'polypeptide(L)'
;NHAIVLAQLYSQGNCRGLHAFIVPIRDMSTHVPLPGIVVGDIGPKFGFSEVDNGFLRLENVRIPRENMLMKYAKVEPDGTYVKPPSAKLTYGTMVFIRSMIVGKSAEAVAKSCTIAIRYSVVRHQSELRPGEPEPQILDYQAQQYKLFPLLAMAYAFTFVGQ
;
A
#
# COMPACT_ATOMS: atom_id res chain seq x y z
N ASN A 1 12.57 13.78 -3.32
CA ASN A 1 12.67 15.06 -4.08
C ASN A 1 11.84 15.11 -5.34
N HIS A 2 11.35 13.98 -5.86
CA HIS A 2 10.44 13.92 -7.00
C HIS A 2 9.21 13.11 -6.62
N ALA A 3 8.10 13.33 -7.31
CA ALA A 3 6.88 12.52 -7.19
C ALA A 3 6.33 12.19 -8.57
N ILE A 4 5.74 10.99 -8.71
CA ILE A 4 4.86 10.70 -9.83
C ILE A 4 3.46 11.19 -9.43
N VAL A 5 3.01 12.26 -10.07
CA VAL A 5 1.71 12.87 -9.81
C VAL A 5 0.71 12.38 -10.85
N LEU A 6 -0.43 11.87 -10.39
CA LEU A 6 -1.58 11.58 -11.23
C LEU A 6 -2.46 12.81 -11.33
N ALA A 7 -2.69 13.31 -12.54
CA ALA A 7 -3.50 14.50 -12.79
C ALA A 7 -4.34 14.35 -14.06
N GLN A 8 -5.42 15.15 -14.16
CA GLN A 8 -6.22 15.22 -15.38
C GLN A 8 -5.41 15.92 -16.48
N LEU A 9 -5.17 15.22 -17.59
CA LEU A 9 -4.49 15.79 -18.75
C LEU A 9 -5.47 16.65 -19.56
N TYR A 10 -5.18 17.93 -19.70
CA TYR A 10 -5.85 18.81 -20.64
C TYR A 10 -4.93 19.11 -21.82
N SER A 11 -5.39 18.87 -23.04
CA SER A 11 -4.66 19.26 -24.25
C SER A 11 -5.62 19.80 -25.32
N GLN A 12 -5.23 20.92 -25.95
CA GLN A 12 -6.05 21.63 -26.92
C GLN A 12 -7.49 21.86 -26.41
N GLY A 13 -7.62 22.33 -25.16
CA GLY A 13 -8.90 22.59 -24.50
C GLY A 13 -9.69 21.35 -24.05
N ASN A 14 -9.24 20.14 -24.34
CA ASN A 14 -9.98 18.91 -24.08
C ASN A 14 -9.36 18.11 -22.92
N CYS A 15 -10.21 17.61 -22.02
CA CYS A 15 -9.81 16.66 -20.98
C CYS A 15 -9.61 15.26 -21.57
N ARG A 16 -8.46 14.65 -21.30
CA ARG A 16 -8.05 13.32 -21.79
C ARG A 16 -7.99 12.26 -20.68
N GLY A 17 -8.43 12.61 -19.47
CA GLY A 17 -8.42 11.71 -18.31
C GLY A 17 -7.08 11.69 -17.57
N LEU A 18 -6.98 10.77 -16.61
CA LEU A 18 -5.88 10.68 -15.66
C LEU A 18 -4.58 10.19 -16.32
N HIS A 19 -3.50 10.94 -16.16
CA HIS A 19 -2.16 10.59 -16.64
C HIS A 19 -1.11 10.84 -15.54
N ALA A 20 0.05 10.20 -15.69
CA ALA A 20 1.16 10.27 -14.74
C ALA A 20 2.26 11.22 -15.22
N PHE A 21 2.73 12.07 -14.32
CA PHE A 21 3.75 13.09 -14.58
C PHE A 21 4.84 13.04 -13.51
N ILE A 22 6.10 13.07 -13.92
CA ILE A 22 7.23 13.23 -12.99
C ILE A 22 7.33 14.70 -12.61
N VAL A 23 7.12 15.02 -11.35
CA VAL A 23 7.18 16.39 -10.82
C VAL A 23 8.34 16.49 -9.83
N PRO A 24 9.34 17.35 -10.07
CA PRO A 24 10.30 17.71 -9.04
C PRO A 24 9.56 18.50 -7.95
N ILE A 25 9.68 18.06 -6.70
CA ILE A 25 8.96 18.66 -5.55
C ILE A 25 9.89 19.41 -4.58
N ARG A 26 11.17 19.05 -4.56
CA ARG A 26 12.19 19.67 -3.70
C ARG A 26 13.49 19.83 -4.48
N ASP A 27 14.23 20.88 -4.15
CA ASP A 27 15.58 21.07 -4.66
C ASP A 27 16.50 19.90 -4.23
N MET A 28 17.37 19.45 -5.13
CA MET A 28 18.19 18.26 -4.90
C MET A 28 19.34 18.51 -3.91
N SER A 29 19.79 19.75 -3.77
CA SER A 29 20.94 20.12 -2.93
C SER A 29 20.51 20.58 -1.54
N THR A 30 19.44 21.36 -1.46
CA THR A 30 18.97 22.02 -0.23
C THR A 30 17.75 21.34 0.38
N HIS A 31 17.07 20.46 -0.37
CA HIS A 31 15.83 19.79 0.05
C HIS A 31 14.63 20.72 0.31
N VAL A 32 14.78 22.02 0.03
CA VAL A 32 13.72 23.02 0.15
C VAL A 32 12.65 22.77 -0.94
N PRO A 33 11.34 22.91 -0.64
CA PRO A 33 10.29 22.82 -1.65
C PRO A 33 10.52 23.82 -2.79
N LEU A 34 10.28 23.39 -4.04
CA LEU A 34 10.41 24.27 -5.20
C LEU A 34 9.26 25.30 -5.26
N PRO A 35 9.41 26.42 -6.01
CA PRO A 35 8.35 27.42 -6.13
C PRO A 35 7.01 26.84 -6.61
N GLY A 36 5.91 27.31 -5.99
CA GLY A 36 4.55 26.81 -6.27
C GLY A 36 4.24 25.45 -5.65
N ILE A 37 5.14 24.88 -4.84
CA ILE A 37 4.94 23.58 -4.19
C ILE A 37 4.79 23.75 -2.69
N VAL A 38 3.68 23.24 -2.15
CA VAL A 38 3.44 23.15 -0.71
C VAL A 38 3.34 21.68 -0.34
N VAL A 39 4.22 21.24 0.55
CA VAL A 39 4.32 19.86 1.03
C VAL A 39 4.49 19.84 2.54
N GLY A 40 3.96 18.80 3.18
CA GLY A 40 4.09 18.60 4.62
C GLY A 40 3.61 17.22 5.04
N ASP A 41 3.82 16.92 6.32
CA ASP A 41 3.37 15.68 6.96
C ASP A 41 1.88 15.79 7.32
N ILE A 42 1.13 14.68 7.21
CA ILE A 42 -0.30 14.67 7.56
C ILE A 42 -0.57 14.54 9.07
N GLY A 43 0.47 14.31 9.86
CA GLY A 43 0.44 14.14 11.29
C GLY A 43 0.44 12.68 11.75
N PRO A 44 0.19 12.47 13.06
CA PRO A 44 0.21 11.15 13.67
C PRO A 44 -0.89 10.24 13.11
N LYS A 45 -0.55 8.95 13.03
CA LYS A 45 -1.38 7.87 12.50
C LYS A 45 -1.48 6.75 13.55
N PHE A 46 -2.42 5.82 13.39
CA PHE A 46 -2.57 4.68 14.31
C PHE A 46 -1.31 3.80 14.41
N GLY A 47 -0.59 3.66 13.30
CA GLY A 47 0.74 3.05 13.21
C GLY A 47 1.53 3.73 12.08
N PHE A 48 2.65 3.15 11.65
CA PHE A 48 3.51 3.72 10.61
C PHE A 48 3.98 5.15 10.95
N SER A 49 4.34 5.39 12.21
CA SER A 49 4.87 6.69 12.66
C SER A 49 6.22 7.01 12.01
N GLU A 50 6.95 5.98 11.57
CA GLU A 50 8.20 6.06 10.85
C GLU A 50 8.05 6.41 9.36
N VAL A 51 6.82 6.39 8.83
CA VAL A 51 6.53 6.74 7.44
C VAL A 51 5.95 8.15 7.38
N ASP A 52 6.62 9.00 6.60
CA ASP A 52 6.33 10.42 6.38
C ASP A 52 5.21 10.62 5.34
N ASN A 53 4.07 9.95 5.55
CA ASN A 53 2.90 10.18 4.72
C ASN A 53 2.56 11.69 4.71
N GLY A 54 2.62 12.28 3.52
CA GLY A 54 2.46 13.72 3.35
C GLY A 54 1.28 14.13 2.49
N PHE A 55 1.06 15.43 2.45
CA PHE A 55 0.19 16.10 1.48
C PHE A 55 1.01 16.89 0.47
N LEU A 56 0.42 17.15 -0.70
CA LEU A 56 1.05 17.91 -1.78
C LEU A 56 0.01 18.83 -2.42
N ARG A 57 0.32 20.13 -2.49
CA ARG A 57 -0.41 21.13 -3.27
C ARG A 57 0.53 21.75 -4.29
N LEU A 58 0.07 21.83 -5.54
CA LEU A 58 0.80 22.38 -6.68
C LEU A 58 0.05 23.62 -7.19
N GLU A 59 0.72 24.77 -7.18
CA GLU A 59 0.20 26.04 -7.66
C GLU A 59 0.90 26.42 -8.97
N ASN A 60 0.25 26.16 -10.11
CA ASN A 60 0.75 26.50 -11.46
C ASN A 60 2.19 26.04 -11.74
N VAL A 61 2.59 24.90 -11.18
CA VAL A 61 3.93 24.31 -11.36
C VAL A 61 4.14 23.88 -12.81
N ARG A 62 5.25 24.32 -13.40
CA ARG A 62 5.62 23.99 -14.79
C ARG A 62 6.66 22.88 -14.81
N ILE A 63 6.46 21.90 -15.69
CA ILE A 63 7.39 20.81 -15.96
C ILE A 63 7.58 20.66 -17.47
N PRO A 64 8.73 20.12 -17.93
CA PRO A 64 8.90 19.73 -19.32
C PRO A 64 7.83 18.74 -19.77
N ARG A 65 7.46 18.77 -21.05
CA ARG A 65 6.47 17.85 -21.65
C ARG A 65 6.91 16.39 -21.49
N GLU A 66 8.21 16.17 -21.59
CA GLU A 66 8.89 14.87 -21.50
C GLU A 66 8.73 14.21 -20.12
N ASN A 67 8.33 14.97 -19.09
CA ASN A 67 8.06 14.43 -17.77
C ASN A 67 6.74 13.65 -17.70
N MET A 68 5.88 13.74 -18.73
CA MET A 68 4.72 12.86 -18.86
C MET A 68 5.19 11.43 -19.19
N LEU A 69 4.65 10.42 -18.51
CA LEU A 69 4.98 9.02 -18.77
C LEU A 69 4.32 8.51 -20.06
N MET A 70 5.00 8.70 -21.19
CA MET A 70 4.43 8.54 -22.53
C MET A 70 4.51 7.14 -23.16
N LYS A 71 4.67 6.06 -22.37
CA LYS A 71 4.79 4.70 -22.93
C LYS A 71 3.55 4.26 -23.72
N TYR A 72 2.37 4.58 -23.20
CA TYR A 72 1.09 4.13 -23.78
C TYR A 72 0.29 5.27 -24.40
N ALA A 73 0.28 6.45 -23.80
CA ALA A 73 -0.39 7.64 -24.32
C ALA A 73 0.65 8.75 -24.54
N LYS A 74 0.52 9.57 -25.58
CA LYS A 74 1.49 10.63 -25.89
C LYS A 74 0.82 11.97 -26.09
N VAL A 75 1.58 13.03 -25.85
CA VAL A 75 1.23 14.39 -26.26
C VAL A 75 2.37 14.87 -27.12
N GLU A 76 2.13 15.11 -28.40
CA GLU A 76 3.12 15.64 -29.34
C GLU A 76 3.45 17.11 -29.02
N PRO A 77 4.57 17.67 -29.53
CA PRO A 77 4.97 19.06 -29.25
C PRO A 77 3.93 20.12 -29.63
N ASP A 78 3.07 19.83 -30.60
CA ASP A 78 1.95 20.68 -31.05
C ASP A 78 0.69 20.54 -30.15
N GLY A 79 0.75 19.70 -29.11
CA GLY A 79 -0.36 19.37 -28.23
C GLY A 79 -1.27 18.25 -28.73
N THR A 80 -0.98 17.63 -29.87
CA THR A 80 -1.79 16.53 -30.39
C THR A 80 -1.72 15.32 -29.44
N TYR A 81 -2.88 14.85 -28.98
CA TYR A 81 -2.96 13.71 -28.07
C TYR A 81 -3.08 12.38 -28.83
N VAL A 82 -2.17 11.46 -28.54
CA VAL A 82 -2.19 10.08 -29.05
C VAL A 82 -2.69 9.16 -27.95
N LYS A 83 -3.88 8.61 -28.16
CA LYS A 83 -4.55 7.71 -27.20
C LYS A 83 -3.81 6.38 -27.05
N PRO A 84 -3.91 5.73 -25.87
CA PRO A 84 -3.33 4.42 -25.68
C PRO A 84 -4.09 3.32 -26.44
N PRO A 85 -3.42 2.20 -26.77
CA PRO A 85 -4.07 1.03 -27.36
C PRO A 85 -5.21 0.48 -26.49
N SER A 86 -5.09 0.62 -25.16
CA SER A 86 -6.13 0.26 -24.21
C SER A 86 -6.05 1.15 -22.97
N ALA A 87 -7.19 1.66 -22.53
CA ALA A 87 -7.33 2.42 -21.28
C ALA A 87 -7.01 1.60 -20.03
N LYS A 88 -6.97 0.26 -20.14
CA LYS A 88 -6.73 -0.64 -19.00
C LYS A 88 -5.24 -0.79 -18.64
N LEU A 89 -4.32 -0.37 -19.51
CA LEU A 89 -2.88 -0.59 -19.32
C LEU A 89 -2.32 0.11 -18.08
N THR A 90 -2.93 1.23 -17.65
CA THR A 90 -2.55 1.97 -16.45
C THR A 90 -2.77 1.16 -15.16
N TYR A 91 -3.63 0.12 -15.18
CA TYR A 91 -3.92 -0.72 -14.01
C TYR A 91 -2.95 -1.90 -13.82
N GLY A 92 -2.02 -2.14 -14.76
CA GLY A 92 -1.13 -3.29 -14.70
C GLY A 92 -0.32 -3.38 -13.41
N THR A 93 0.20 -2.23 -12.93
CA THR A 93 0.90 -2.16 -11.65
C THR A 93 -0.02 -2.44 -10.45
N MET A 94 -1.28 -2.00 -10.49
CA MET A 94 -2.23 -2.26 -9.40
C MET A 94 -2.50 -3.75 -9.21
N VAL A 95 -2.54 -4.54 -10.29
CA VAL A 95 -2.70 -6.00 -10.20
C VAL A 95 -1.50 -6.62 -9.49
N PHE A 96 -0.29 -6.20 -9.86
CA PHE A 96 0.95 -6.66 -9.22
C PHE A 96 1.01 -6.30 -7.73
N ILE A 97 0.71 -5.05 -7.36
CA ILE A 97 0.66 -4.62 -5.95
C ILE A 97 -0.38 -5.44 -5.18
N ARG A 98 -1.57 -5.70 -5.75
CA ARG A 98 -2.62 -6.50 -5.10
C ARG A 98 -2.17 -7.91 -4.80
N SER A 99 -1.46 -8.56 -5.72
CA SER A 99 -0.86 -9.88 -5.47
C SER A 99 0.12 -9.83 -4.28
N MET A 100 1.00 -8.82 -4.23
CA MET A 100 1.92 -8.67 -3.09
C MET A 100 1.21 -8.46 -1.74
N ILE A 101 0.08 -7.75 -1.71
CA ILE A 101 -0.71 -7.55 -0.49
C ILE A 101 -1.21 -8.89 0.08
N VAL A 102 -1.60 -9.84 -0.78
CA VAL A 102 -2.01 -11.18 -0.34
C VAL A 102 -0.87 -11.90 0.37
N GLY A 103 0.33 -11.92 -0.22
CA GLY A 103 1.52 -12.50 0.40
C GLY A 103 1.87 -11.85 1.74
N LYS A 104 1.80 -10.51 1.83
CA LYS A 104 2.03 -9.78 3.09
C LYS A 104 0.98 -10.06 4.15
N SER A 105 -0.26 -10.29 3.74
CA SER A 105 -1.33 -10.70 4.66
C SER A 105 -1.04 -12.08 5.25
N ALA A 106 -0.54 -13.02 4.45
CA ALA A 106 -0.12 -14.34 4.94
C ALA A 106 0.97 -14.24 6.01
N GLU A 107 2.02 -13.43 5.76
CA GLU A 107 3.09 -13.20 6.73
C GLU A 107 2.57 -12.60 8.05
N ALA A 108 1.69 -11.61 7.98
CA ALA A 108 1.14 -10.94 9.17
C ALA A 108 0.31 -11.89 10.04
N VAL A 109 -0.57 -12.69 9.41
CA VAL A 109 -1.37 -13.69 10.13
C VAL A 109 -0.48 -14.80 10.69
N ALA A 110 0.49 -15.31 9.94
CA ALA A 110 1.39 -16.36 10.41
C ALA A 110 2.21 -15.93 11.64
N LYS A 111 2.75 -14.70 11.64
CA LYS A 111 3.46 -14.13 12.81
C LYS A 111 2.54 -14.02 14.02
N SER A 112 1.33 -13.51 13.83
CA SER A 112 0.33 -13.37 14.89
C SER A 112 -0.07 -14.73 15.48
N CYS A 113 -0.37 -15.71 14.63
CA CYS A 113 -0.68 -17.09 15.02
C CYS A 113 0.48 -17.75 15.76
N THR A 114 1.73 -17.55 15.31
CA THR A 114 2.93 -18.11 15.95
C THR A 114 3.05 -17.64 17.39
N ILE A 115 2.88 -16.33 17.63
CA ILE A 115 2.93 -15.75 18.97
C ILE A 115 1.78 -16.30 19.82
N ALA A 116 0.54 -16.22 19.32
CA ALA A 116 -0.65 -16.60 20.07
C ALA A 116 -0.69 -18.10 20.42
N ILE A 117 -0.34 -18.98 19.49
CA ILE A 117 -0.35 -20.43 19.70
C ILE A 117 0.77 -20.83 20.65
N ARG A 118 2.00 -20.33 20.47
CA ARG A 118 3.11 -20.63 21.40
C ARG A 118 2.80 -20.15 22.81
N TYR A 119 2.24 -18.95 22.96
CA TYR A 119 1.78 -18.47 24.26
C TYR A 119 0.68 -19.36 24.84
N SER A 120 -0.25 -19.84 24.01
CA SER A 120 -1.34 -20.71 24.46
C SER A 120 -0.90 -22.10 24.93
N VAL A 121 0.27 -22.58 24.47
CA VAL A 121 0.88 -23.84 24.97
C VAL A 121 1.56 -23.63 26.32
N VAL A 122 2.08 -22.44 26.62
CA VAL A 122 2.80 -22.21 27.90
C VAL A 122 1.93 -21.58 28.98
N ARG A 123 0.84 -20.90 28.59
CA ARG A 123 -0.07 -20.26 29.54
C ARG A 123 -1.05 -21.29 30.08
N HIS A 124 -1.07 -21.47 31.40
CA HIS A 124 -2.11 -22.20 32.11
C HIS A 124 -3.07 -21.20 32.77
N GLN A 125 -4.37 -21.46 32.69
CA GLN A 125 -5.38 -20.63 33.35
C GLN A 125 -6.72 -21.37 33.45
N SER A 126 -7.39 -21.21 34.59
CA SER A 126 -8.74 -21.74 34.86
C SER A 126 -8.74 -23.26 35.02
N GLU A 127 -9.92 -23.87 35.02
CA GLU A 127 -10.08 -25.31 35.23
C GLU A 127 -10.91 -25.93 34.08
N LEU A 128 -10.47 -27.07 33.56
CA LEU A 128 -11.29 -27.92 32.68
C LEU A 128 -12.04 -28.98 33.50
N ARG A 129 -11.39 -29.48 34.55
CA ARG A 129 -11.93 -30.47 35.48
C ARG A 129 -11.67 -29.98 36.91
N PRO A 130 -12.69 -29.91 37.78
CA PRO A 130 -12.51 -29.45 39.15
C PRO A 130 -11.46 -30.28 39.89
N GLY A 131 -10.52 -29.61 40.56
CA GLY A 131 -9.47 -30.26 41.37
C GLY A 131 -8.26 -30.78 40.59
N GLU A 132 -8.21 -30.61 39.27
CA GLU A 132 -7.01 -30.86 38.47
C GLU A 132 -6.13 -29.60 38.37
N PRO A 133 -4.81 -29.74 38.07
CA PRO A 133 -3.97 -28.60 37.76
C PRO A 133 -4.51 -27.78 36.59
N GLU A 134 -4.24 -26.47 36.60
CA GLU A 134 -4.64 -25.58 35.50
C GLU A 134 -4.08 -26.10 34.16
N PRO A 135 -4.94 -26.37 33.17
CA PRO A 135 -4.52 -26.90 31.88
C PRO A 135 -3.93 -25.78 31.02
N GLN A 136 -3.26 -26.16 29.93
CA GLN A 136 -2.84 -25.19 28.93
C GLN A 136 -4.07 -24.52 28.33
N ILE A 137 -4.03 -23.21 28.10
CA ILE A 137 -5.21 -22.53 27.54
C ILE A 137 -5.54 -23.04 26.13
N LEU A 138 -4.56 -23.64 25.42
CA LEU A 138 -4.79 -24.30 24.13
C LEU A 138 -5.64 -25.58 24.24
N ASP A 139 -5.77 -26.19 25.41
CA ASP A 139 -6.60 -27.39 25.62
C ASP A 139 -8.10 -27.06 25.55
N TYR A 140 -8.47 -25.79 25.76
CA TYR A 140 -9.86 -25.35 25.60
C TYR A 140 -10.25 -25.30 24.12
N GLN A 141 -11.35 -25.98 23.77
CA GLN A 141 -11.92 -25.95 22.42
C GLN A 141 -12.22 -24.53 21.93
N ALA A 142 -12.65 -23.63 22.83
CA ALA A 142 -12.88 -22.23 22.50
C ALA A 142 -11.60 -21.49 22.05
N GLN A 143 -10.44 -21.82 22.62
CA GLN A 143 -9.15 -21.26 22.23
C GLN A 143 -8.68 -21.84 20.89
N GLN A 144 -8.83 -23.15 20.70
CA GLN A 144 -8.54 -23.84 19.43
C GLN A 144 -9.38 -23.28 18.29
N TYR A 145 -10.68 -23.07 18.52
CA TYR A 145 -11.60 -22.50 17.55
C TYR A 145 -11.22 -21.07 17.13
N LYS A 146 -10.64 -20.28 18.05
CA LYS A 146 -10.14 -18.94 17.71
C LYS A 146 -8.86 -18.98 16.88
N LEU A 147 -7.95 -19.93 17.15
CA LEU A 147 -6.59 -19.90 16.61
C LEU A 147 -6.38 -20.80 15.39
N PHE A 148 -6.91 -22.02 15.38
CA PHE A 148 -6.64 -23.00 14.32
C PHE A 148 -7.21 -22.60 12.96
N PRO A 149 -8.41 -21.99 12.86
CA PRO A 149 -8.89 -21.46 11.58
C PRO A 149 -7.98 -20.36 11.02
N LEU A 150 -7.42 -19.49 11.88
CA LEU A 150 -6.49 -18.44 11.47
C LEU A 150 -5.14 -19.00 11.04
N LEU A 151 -4.66 -20.06 11.71
CA LEU A 151 -3.48 -20.80 11.28
C LEU A 151 -3.68 -21.41 9.89
N ALA A 152 -4.80 -22.11 9.67
CA ALA A 152 -5.14 -22.67 8.37
C ALA A 152 -5.25 -21.57 7.29
N MET A 153 -5.84 -20.42 7.64
CA MET A 153 -5.95 -19.26 6.75
C MET A 153 -4.57 -18.69 6.37
N ALA A 154 -3.60 -18.66 7.29
CA ALA A 154 -2.24 -18.20 6.98
C ALA A 154 -1.58 -19.08 5.89
N TYR A 155 -1.75 -20.40 5.97
CA TYR A 155 -1.28 -21.32 4.92
C TYR A 155 -2.05 -21.12 3.62
N ALA A 156 -3.38 -20.99 3.69
CA ALA A 156 -4.20 -20.74 2.50
C ALA A 156 -3.78 -19.45 1.76
N PHE A 157 -3.56 -18.35 2.48
CA PHE A 157 -3.07 -17.10 1.90
C PHE A 157 -1.65 -17.22 1.35
N THR A 158 -0.79 -18.05 1.96
CA THR A 158 0.54 -18.31 1.42
C THR A 158 0.45 -19.00 0.05
N PHE A 159 -0.42 -20.00 -0.10
CA PHE A 159 -0.60 -20.68 -1.38
C PHE A 159 -1.27 -19.82 -2.45
N VAL A 160 -2.22 -18.95 -2.07
CA VAL A 160 -2.89 -18.04 -3.00
C VAL A 160 -2.01 -16.86 -3.40
N GLY A 161 -1.11 -16.43 -2.51
CA GLY A 161 -0.22 -15.28 -2.73
C GLY A 161 1.07 -15.59 -3.49
N GLN A 162 1.36 -16.87 -3.78
CA GLN A 162 2.48 -17.30 -4.62
C GLN A 162 2.19 -17.14 -6.11
#